data_AF-A0A165HXZ6-F1
#
_entry.id   AF-A0A165HXZ6-F1
#
_cell.length_a   1.000
_cell.length_b   1.000
_cell.length_c   1.000
_cell.angle_alpha   90.00
_cell.angle_beta   90.00
_cell.angle_gamma   90.00
#
_symmetry.space_group_name_H-M   'P 1'
#
loop_
_entity.id
_entity.type
_entity.pdbx_description
1 polymer ?
#
loop_
_entity_poly.entity_id
_entity_poly.type
_entity_poly.pdbx_seq_one_letter_code
_entity_poly.pdbx_strand_id
1 'polypeptide(L)'
;MTTTAAPPVAPTQDDVVLVQNPYASHQALSPLEGEVLWEYARTAGLIRKLSGIAKDLGGRPNEELLSQLRVLERKMGLVLTLFKASVWAVIVEGEEAEQEMLAKEEHEARLQAANGSRDEHDRYA
;
A
#
# COMPACT_ATOMS: atom_id res chain seq x y z
N MET A 1 3.67 -34.56 -41.02
CA MET A 1 3.17 -33.53 -40.08
C MET A 1 3.87 -32.23 -40.43
N THR A 2 3.18 -31.35 -41.15
CA THR A 2 3.70 -30.09 -41.67
C THR A 2 3.66 -29.03 -40.58
N THR A 3 4.83 -28.50 -40.21
CA THR A 3 4.97 -27.38 -39.27
C THR A 3 4.58 -26.09 -39.97
N THR A 4 3.49 -25.46 -39.53
CA THR A 4 3.07 -24.13 -39.97
C THR A 4 3.95 -23.10 -39.27
N ALA A 5 4.94 -22.59 -40.00
CA ALA A 5 5.75 -21.46 -39.57
C ALA A 5 4.89 -20.19 -39.55
N ALA A 6 4.86 -19.52 -38.40
CA ALA A 6 4.24 -18.20 -38.25
C ALA A 6 4.91 -17.18 -39.19
N PRO A 7 4.14 -16.26 -39.80
CA PRO A 7 4.69 -15.28 -40.73
C PRO A 7 5.63 -14.29 -40.01
N PRO A 8 6.69 -13.80 -40.67
CA PRO A 8 7.54 -12.76 -40.14
C PRO A 8 6.71 -11.48 -39.92
N VAL A 9 6.74 -10.95 -38.71
CA VAL A 9 6.11 -9.66 -38.35
C VAL A 9 6.75 -8.60 -39.25
N ALA A 10 6.01 -8.15 -40.27
CA ALA A 10 6.45 -7.07 -41.13
C ALA A 10 6.70 -5.81 -40.26
N PRO A 11 7.80 -5.06 -40.48
CA PRO A 11 8.04 -3.84 -39.74
C PRO A 11 6.85 -2.89 -39.94
N THR A 12 6.29 -2.39 -38.85
CA THR A 12 5.19 -1.43 -38.93
C THR A 12 5.68 -0.20 -39.68
N GLN A 13 4.83 0.38 -40.53
CA GLN A 13 5.17 1.52 -41.39
C GLN A 13 5.76 2.70 -40.58
N ASP A 14 5.37 2.82 -39.31
CA ASP A 14 5.91 3.77 -38.33
C ASP A 14 7.42 3.58 -38.08
N ASP A 15 7.97 2.36 -38.12
CA ASP A 15 9.40 2.10 -37.89
C ASP A 15 10.27 2.56 -39.07
N VAL A 16 9.74 2.44 -40.29
CA VAL A 16 10.45 2.85 -41.52
C VAL A 16 10.60 4.37 -41.58
N VAL A 17 9.56 5.10 -41.17
CA VAL A 17 9.56 6.57 -41.10
C VAL A 17 10.53 7.09 -40.03
N LEU A 18 10.88 6.30 -39.02
CA LEU A 18 11.87 6.72 -38.02
C LEU A 18 13.31 6.67 -38.54
N VAL A 19 13.60 5.73 -39.44
CA VAL A 19 14.96 5.42 -39.92
C VAL A 19 15.32 6.16 -41.19
N GLN A 20 14.37 6.36 -42.10
CA GLN A 20 14.64 6.99 -43.40
C GLN A 20 13.58 8.02 -43.74
N ASN A 21 14.01 9.18 -44.25
CA ASN A 21 13.11 10.26 -44.67
C ASN A 21 12.43 9.90 -46.01
N PRO A 22 11.12 9.61 -46.03
CA PRO A 22 10.41 9.26 -47.26
C PRO A 22 10.09 10.50 -48.12
N TYR A 23 10.22 11.70 -47.58
CA TYR A 23 9.90 12.97 -48.23
C TYR A 23 11.10 13.64 -48.90
N ALA A 24 12.32 13.10 -48.71
CA ALA A 24 13.57 13.69 -49.20
C ALA A 24 13.69 13.74 -50.74
N SER A 25 12.97 12.89 -51.46
CA SER A 25 13.02 12.79 -52.93
C SER A 25 11.75 13.33 -53.62
N HIS A 26 10.87 14.00 -52.89
CA HIS A 26 9.58 14.42 -53.43
C HIS A 26 9.72 15.70 -54.28
N GLN A 27 9.40 15.61 -55.58
CA GLN A 27 9.52 16.73 -56.54
C GLN A 27 8.64 17.96 -56.22
N ALA A 28 7.63 17.81 -55.36
CA ALA A 28 6.68 18.86 -55.01
C ALA A 28 7.02 19.59 -53.70
N LEU A 29 8.08 19.16 -52.99
CA LEU A 29 8.47 19.72 -51.69
C LEU A 29 9.82 20.41 -51.81
N SER A 30 9.95 21.56 -51.15
CA SER A 30 11.27 22.12 -50.86
C SER A 30 12.04 21.16 -49.94
N PRO A 31 13.39 21.07 -50.04
CA PRO A 31 14.19 20.20 -49.17
C PRO A 31 13.91 20.41 -47.67
N LEU A 32 13.72 21.67 -47.26
CA LEU A 32 13.39 22.02 -45.88
C LEU A 32 11.99 21.53 -45.46
N GLU A 33 11.01 21.61 -46.35
CA GLU A 33 9.64 21.17 -46.08
C GLU A 33 9.58 19.64 -45.90
N GLY A 34 10.34 18.89 -46.70
CA GLY A 34 10.47 17.43 -46.57
C GLY A 34 11.15 17.01 -45.26
N GLU A 35 12.17 17.73 -44.80
CA GLU A 35 12.80 17.48 -43.49
C GLU A 35 11.87 17.78 -42.32
N VAL A 36 11.16 18.91 -42.37
CA VAL A 36 10.24 19.30 -41.30
C VAL A 36 9.08 18.30 -41.18
N LEU A 37 8.45 17.92 -42.30
CA LEU A 37 7.38 16.92 -42.31
C LEU A 37 7.83 15.56 -41.78
N TRP A 38 9.06 15.17 -42.09
CA TRP A 38 9.65 13.95 -41.56
C TRP A 38 9.86 14.00 -40.05
N GLU A 39 10.43 15.09 -39.52
CA GLU A 39 10.63 15.26 -38.08
C GLU A 39 9.29 15.29 -37.32
N TYR A 40 8.25 15.91 -37.88
CA TYR A 40 6.90 15.84 -37.31
C TYR A 40 6.33 14.42 -37.34
N ALA A 41 6.47 13.69 -38.45
CA ALA A 41 5.99 12.31 -38.56
C ALA A 41 6.71 11.37 -37.58
N ARG A 42 8.03 11.53 -37.46
CA ARG A 42 8.86 10.82 -36.48
C ARG A 42 8.41 11.12 -35.06
N THR A 43 8.25 12.40 -34.70
CA THR A 43 7.84 12.83 -33.36
C THR A 43 6.44 12.29 -33.03
N ALA A 44 5.49 12.37 -33.96
CA ALA A 44 4.16 11.81 -33.78
C ALA A 44 4.20 10.29 -33.56
N GLY A 45 5.06 9.57 -34.30
CA GLY A 45 5.30 8.13 -34.09
C GLY A 45 5.88 7.83 -32.71
N LEU A 46 6.88 8.60 -32.27
CA LEU A 46 7.47 8.51 -30.93
C LEU A 46 6.44 8.78 -29.83
N ILE A 47 5.59 9.80 -29.99
CA ILE A 47 4.52 10.11 -29.02
C ILE A 47 3.50 8.97 -28.95
N ARG A 48 3.12 8.37 -30.09
CA ARG A 48 2.23 7.20 -30.10
C ARG A 48 2.86 6.00 -29.39
N LYS A 49 4.14 5.72 -29.64
CA LYS A 49 4.88 4.66 -28.94
C LYS A 49 4.95 4.93 -27.43
N LEU A 50 5.31 6.16 -27.04
CA LEU A 50 5.34 6.57 -25.64
C LEU A 50 3.97 6.45 -24.98
N SER A 51 2.90 6.87 -25.65
CA SER A 51 1.53 6.73 -25.16
C SER A 51 1.13 5.25 -25.02
N GLY A 52 1.53 4.39 -25.96
CA GLY A 52 1.32 2.95 -25.89
C GLY A 52 2.03 2.32 -24.69
N ILE A 53 3.31 2.66 -24.50
CA ILE A 53 4.11 2.22 -23.35
C ILE A 53 3.50 2.73 -22.04
N ALA A 54 3.14 4.01 -21.97
CA ALA A 54 2.51 4.60 -20.79
C ALA A 54 1.17 3.93 -20.45
N LYS A 55 0.37 3.56 -21.46
CA LYS A 55 -0.86 2.78 -21.27
C LYS A 55 -0.59 1.35 -20.80
N ASP A 56 0.45 0.70 -21.30
CA ASP A 56 0.82 -0.64 -20.84
C ASP A 56 1.35 -0.62 -19.40
N LEU A 57 2.18 0.37 -19.05
CA LEU A 57 2.66 0.58 -17.67
C LEU A 57 1.53 0.98 -16.72
N GLY A 58 0.62 1.85 -17.16
CA GLY A 58 -0.53 2.28 -16.34
C GLY A 58 -1.65 1.23 -16.25
N GLY A 59 -1.78 0.40 -17.29
CA GLY A 59 -2.80 -0.64 -17.40
C GLY A 59 -2.44 -1.97 -16.74
N ARG A 60 -1.15 -2.21 -16.47
CA ARG A 60 -0.68 -3.32 -15.64
C ARG A 60 -0.51 -2.83 -14.21
N PRO A 61 -1.53 -2.95 -13.34
CA PRO A 61 -1.27 -2.85 -11.92
C PRO A 61 -0.20 -3.88 -11.60
N ASN A 62 0.89 -3.47 -10.96
CA ASN A 62 1.94 -4.38 -10.52
C ASN A 62 1.34 -5.36 -9.49
N GLU A 63 0.72 -6.45 -9.95
CA GLU A 63 0.06 -7.45 -9.12
C GLU A 63 1.04 -8.03 -8.10
N GLU A 64 2.31 -8.14 -8.48
CA GLU A 64 3.39 -8.51 -7.59
C GLU A 64 3.53 -7.51 -6.42
N LEU A 65 3.57 -6.20 -6.70
CA LEU A 65 3.67 -5.17 -5.68
C LEU A 65 2.41 -5.14 -4.78
N LEU A 66 1.22 -5.31 -5.35
CA LEU A 66 -0.02 -5.43 -4.58
C LEU A 66 -0.03 -6.70 -3.70
N SER A 67 0.51 -7.81 -4.19
CA SER A 67 0.64 -9.04 -3.41
C SER A 67 1.57 -8.86 -2.21
N GLN A 68 2.70 -8.18 -2.41
CA GLN A 68 3.67 -7.86 -1.37
C GLN A 68 3.07 -6.91 -0.33
N LEU A 69 2.36 -5.86 -0.76
CA LEU A 69 1.66 -4.93 0.14
C LEU A 69 0.60 -5.64 0.98
N ARG A 70 -0.20 -6.54 0.40
CA ARG A 70 -1.20 -7.33 1.15
C ARG A 70 -0.58 -8.24 2.20
N VAL A 71 0.59 -8.83 1.92
CA VAL A 71 1.33 -9.62 2.92
C VAL A 71 1.78 -8.72 4.06
N LEU A 72 2.29 -7.54 3.74
CA LEU A 72 2.77 -6.57 4.72
C LEU A 72 1.61 -6.05 5.60
N GLU A 73 0.47 -5.75 5.00
CA GLU A 73 -0.76 -5.36 5.70
C GLU A 73 -1.18 -6.42 6.73
N ARG A 74 -1.21 -7.69 6.36
CA ARG A 74 -1.56 -8.77 7.31
C ARG A 74 -0.57 -8.88 8.46
N LYS A 75 0.73 -8.75 8.19
CA LYS A 75 1.77 -8.81 9.22
C LYS A 75 1.67 -7.62 10.18
N MET A 76 1.53 -6.41 9.65
CA MET A 76 1.39 -5.20 10.47
C MET A 76 0.07 -5.17 11.23
N GLY A 77 -1.02 -5.63 10.63
CA GLY A 77 -2.30 -5.79 11.31
C GLY A 77 -2.19 -6.74 12.51
N LEU A 78 -1.52 -7.89 12.33
CA LEU A 78 -1.28 -8.82 13.43
C LEU A 78 -0.45 -8.17 14.55
N VAL A 79 0.67 -7.52 14.20
CA VAL A 79 1.51 -6.81 15.18
C VAL A 79 0.71 -5.75 15.94
N LEU A 80 -0.11 -4.95 15.25
CA LEU A 80 -0.95 -3.94 15.89
C LEU A 80 -1.97 -4.57 16.84
N THR A 81 -2.63 -5.66 16.44
CA THR A 81 -3.61 -6.34 17.31
C THR A 81 -2.96 -6.93 18.56
N LEU A 82 -1.80 -7.59 18.42
CA LEU A 82 -1.05 -8.12 19.55
C LEU A 82 -0.57 -7.02 20.48
N PHE A 83 -0.06 -5.92 19.93
CA PHE A 83 0.38 -4.77 20.71
C PHE A 83 -0.79 -4.12 21.46
N LYS A 84 -1.95 -3.95 20.82
CA LYS A 84 -3.14 -3.42 21.48
C LYS A 84 -3.60 -4.34 22.61
N ALA A 85 -3.61 -5.65 22.38
CA ALA A 85 -3.97 -6.63 23.39
C ALA A 85 -2.98 -6.60 24.58
N SER A 86 -1.66 -6.50 24.32
CA SER A 86 -0.66 -6.45 25.38
C SER A 86 -0.78 -5.17 26.22
N VAL A 87 -1.06 -4.03 25.59
CA VAL A 87 -1.26 -2.76 26.32
C VAL A 87 -2.54 -2.83 27.17
N TRP A 88 -3.64 -3.34 26.59
CA TRP A 88 -4.88 -3.52 27.34
C TRP A 88 -4.72 -4.45 28.54
N ALA A 89 -4.01 -5.57 28.38
CA ALA A 89 -3.77 -6.51 29.47
C ALA A 89 -3.06 -5.82 30.65
N VAL A 90 -2.02 -5.02 30.39
CA VAL A 90 -1.27 -4.30 31.43
C VAL A 90 -2.12 -3.23 32.11
N ILE A 91 -2.93 -2.49 31.34
CA ILE A 91 -3.81 -1.45 31.91
C ILE A 91 -4.84 -2.10 32.83
N VAL A 92 -5.49 -3.18 32.38
CA VAL A 92 -6.50 -3.89 33.17
C VAL A 92 -5.90 -4.50 34.43
N GLU A 93 -4.72 -5.13 34.34
CA GLU A 93 -4.03 -5.69 35.51
C GLU A 93 -3.70 -4.60 36.54
N GLY A 94 -3.32 -3.40 36.10
CA GLY A 94 -3.11 -2.25 36.98
C GLY A 94 -4.40 -1.77 37.66
N GLU A 95 -5.49 -1.62 36.89
CA GLU A 95 -6.80 -1.20 37.42
C GLU A 95 -7.36 -2.21 38.43
N GLU A 96 -7.21 -3.51 38.16
CA GLU A 96 -7.63 -4.58 39.07
C GLU A 96 -6.84 -4.55 40.38
N ALA A 97 -5.51 -4.40 40.30
CA ALA A 97 -4.66 -4.32 41.49
C ALA A 97 -4.99 -3.11 42.38
N GLU A 98 -5.24 -1.94 41.78
CA GLU A 98 -5.67 -0.75 42.51
C GLU A 98 -7.03 -0.95 43.19
N GLN A 99 -8.01 -1.52 42.48
CA GLN A 99 -9.33 -1.81 43.04
C GLN A 99 -9.28 -2.81 44.19
N GLU A 100 -8.43 -3.84 44.10
CA GLU A 100 -8.23 -4.79 45.20
C GLU A 100 -7.65 -4.13 46.45
N MET A 101 -6.70 -3.21 46.29
CA MET A 101 -6.13 -2.51 47.45
C MET A 101 -7.19 -1.64 48.13
N LEU A 102 -7.96 -0.87 47.37
CA LEU A 102 -9.05 -0.06 47.90
C LEU A 102 -10.10 -0.93 48.60
N ALA A 103 -10.45 -2.08 48.01
CA ALA A 103 -11.40 -3.01 48.63
C ALA A 103 -10.85 -3.63 49.94
N LYS A 104 -9.56 -3.93 50.01
CA LYS A 104 -8.90 -4.42 51.23
C LYS A 104 -8.89 -3.35 52.32
N GLU A 105 -8.56 -2.11 51.97
CA GLU A 105 -8.58 -0.97 52.91
C GLU A 105 -9.99 -0.72 53.46
N GLU A 106 -11.03 -0.73 52.61
CA GLU A 106 -12.42 -0.61 53.06
C GLU A 106 -12.84 -1.76 53.97
N HIS A 107 -12.42 -2.99 53.65
CA HIS A 107 -12.74 -4.16 54.45
C HIS A 107 -12.06 -4.09 55.83
N GLU A 108 -10.80 -3.68 55.87
CA GLU A 108 -10.05 -3.47 57.13
C GLU A 108 -10.67 -2.35 57.96
N ALA A 109 -11.06 -1.22 57.35
CA ALA A 109 -11.74 -0.13 58.04
C ALA A 109 -13.08 -0.59 58.64
N ARG A 110 -13.84 -1.43 57.94
CA ARG A 110 -15.10 -2.02 58.47
C ARG A 110 -14.85 -2.95 59.66
N LEU A 111 -13.80 -3.78 59.60
CA LEU A 111 -13.43 -4.65 60.72
C LEU A 111 -12.96 -3.85 61.93
N GLN A 112 -12.18 -2.79 61.72
CA GLN A 112 -11.76 -1.88 62.79
C GLN A 112 -12.95 -1.17 63.44
N ALA A 113 -13.90 -0.68 62.65
CA ALA A 113 -15.14 -0.08 63.17
C ALA A 113 -15.98 -1.08 63.98
N ALA A 114 -16.12 -2.32 63.50
CA ALA A 114 -16.85 -3.37 64.20
C ALA A 114 -16.15 -3.81 65.49
N ASN A 115 -14.82 -3.91 65.49
CA ASN A 115 -14.05 -4.28 66.67
C ASN A 115 -14.05 -3.17 67.73
N GLY A 116 -13.89 -1.91 67.33
CA GLY A 116 -13.98 -0.76 68.24
C GLY A 116 -15.34 -0.62 68.93
N SER A 117 -16.44 -0.91 68.22
CA SER A 117 -17.79 -0.91 68.83
C SER A 117 -17.99 -2.02 69.87
N ARG A 118 -17.26 -3.14 69.77
CA ARG A 118 -17.33 -4.25 70.73
C ARG A 118 -16.56 -3.92 72.01
N ASP A 119 -15.40 -3.28 71.88
CA ASP A 119 -14.61 -2.81 73.03
C ASP A 119 -15.32 -1.72 73.84
N GLU A 120 -16.10 -0.86 73.19
CA GLU A 120 -16.94 0.13 73.90
C GLU A 120 -18.06 -0.54 74.71
N HIS A 121 -18.70 -1.57 74.17
CA HIS A 121 -19.77 -2.29 74.87
C HIS A 121 -19.25 -3.03 76.12
N ASP A 122 -18.06 -3.62 76.07
CA ASP A 122 -17.44 -4.32 77.20
C ASP A 122 -16.88 -3.38 78.28
N ARG A 123 -16.70 -2.09 77.98
CA ARG A 123 -16.19 -1.09 78.93
C ARG A 123 -17.27 -0.49 79.86
N TYR A 124 -18.55 -0.67 79.52
CA TYR A 124 -19.70 -0.17 80.29
C TYR A 124 -20.58 -1.27 80.90
N ALA A 125 -20.16 -2.54 80.79
CA ALA A 125 -20.77 -3.69 81.46
C ALA A 125 -20.04 -4.00 82.78
#